data_AF-A0A6V7WBK2-F1
#
_entry.id   AF-A0A6V7WBK2-F1
#
_cell.length_a   1.000
_cell.length_b   1.000
_cell.length_c   1.000
_cell.angle_alpha   90.00
_cell.angle_beta   90.00
_cell.angle_gamma   90.00
#
_symmetry.space_group_name_H-M   'P 1'
#
loop_
_entity.id
_entity.type
_entity.pdbx_description
1 polymer ?
#
loop_
_entity_poly.entity_id
_entity_poly.type
_entity_poly.pdbx_seq_one_letter_code
_entity_poly.pdbx_strand_id
1 'polypeptide(L)'
;MRKLHIEIRLENSTSKNDENDENLINKIKQIMPQFIFNPHTFLPSDEQNNKIGRNILRIFIECLDKSRGSRIDLTTERLDAANYYFYTANNYGEMAEEVAEKENNEGDSQVGTFQWELPTIEFEGFWENLIYEIDDCPKSKLTNFISTSLKFARFGVDPKILSRNHLILLNGIFYLN
;
A
#
# COMPACT_ATOMS: atom_id res chain seq x y z
N MET A 1 -0.73 17.30 14.45
CA MET A 1 -0.58 17.25 12.98
C MET A 1 -0.65 15.79 12.55
N ARG A 2 -1.54 15.38 11.63
CA ARG A 2 -1.53 13.96 11.19
C ARG A 2 -0.27 13.70 10.35
N LYS A 3 0.24 12.48 10.48
CA LYS A 3 1.56 12.07 10.00
C LYS A 3 1.57 11.90 8.48
N LEU A 4 2.74 12.12 7.88
CA LEU A 4 3.02 11.67 6.52
C LEU A 4 3.08 10.15 6.50
N HIS A 5 2.59 9.55 5.42
CA HIS A 5 2.76 8.13 5.12
C HIS A 5 3.69 8.02 3.92
N ILE A 6 4.80 7.31 4.10
CA ILE A 6 5.85 7.15 3.08
C ILE A 6 6.03 5.65 2.84
N GLU A 7 5.68 5.21 1.64
CA GLU A 7 5.86 3.82 1.20
C GLU A 7 7.09 3.73 0.31
N ILE A 8 7.97 2.76 0.60
CA ILE A 8 9.26 2.58 -0.03
C ILE A 8 9.31 1.18 -0.63
N ARG A 9 9.27 1.14 -1.97
CA ARG A 9 9.29 -0.07 -2.77
C ARG A 9 10.72 -0.46 -3.10
N LEU A 10 11.18 -1.52 -2.47
CA LEU A 10 12.51 -2.10 -2.67
C LEU A 10 12.49 -3.10 -3.83
N GLU A 11 13.63 -3.25 -4.50
CA GLU A 11 13.81 -4.35 -5.45
C GLU A 11 13.95 -5.71 -4.73
N ASN A 12 13.34 -6.76 -5.26
CA ASN A 12 13.35 -8.11 -4.67
C ASN A 12 14.75 -8.71 -4.50
N SER A 13 15.71 -8.25 -5.30
CA SER A 13 17.12 -8.68 -5.26
C SER A 13 17.88 -8.11 -4.05
N THR A 14 17.35 -7.08 -3.39
CA THR A 14 17.99 -6.54 -2.19
C THR A 14 17.87 -7.57 -1.08
N SER A 15 18.97 -8.28 -0.79
CA SER A 15 19.04 -9.11 0.41
C SER A 15 18.59 -8.26 1.60
N LYS A 16 17.89 -8.87 2.55
CA LYS A 16 17.74 -8.29 3.89
C LYS A 16 19.13 -8.22 4.53
N ASN A 17 19.99 -7.31 4.07
CA ASN A 17 21.13 -6.89 4.85
C ASN A 17 20.55 -6.20 6.09
N ASP A 18 21.08 -6.53 7.26
CA ASP A 18 20.68 -6.01 8.57
C ASP A 18 21.05 -4.52 8.75
N GLU A 19 20.96 -3.70 7.70
CA GLU A 19 20.99 -2.24 7.87
C GLU A 19 19.74 -1.84 8.64
N ASN A 20 19.94 -1.28 9.84
CA ASN A 20 18.88 -0.71 10.65
C ASN A 20 18.02 0.23 9.81
N ASP A 21 16.70 0.00 9.78
CA ASP A 21 15.71 0.81 9.05
C ASP A 21 15.89 2.31 9.33
N GLU A 22 16.32 2.70 10.54
CA GLU A 22 16.59 4.10 10.89
C GLU A 22 17.71 4.74 10.05
N ASN A 23 18.79 3.99 9.77
CA ASN A 23 19.89 4.49 8.94
C ASN A 23 19.42 4.68 7.49
N LEU A 24 18.66 3.70 6.98
CA LEU A 24 18.07 3.79 5.65
C LEU A 24 17.11 4.99 5.54
N ILE A 25 16.25 5.18 6.54
CA ILE A 25 15.36 6.35 6.63
C ILE A 25 16.17 7.66 6.59
N ASN A 26 17.26 7.75 7.35
CA ASN A 26 18.09 8.96 7.37
C ASN A 26 18.73 9.27 6.01
N LYS A 27 19.22 8.25 5.29
CA LYS A 27 19.73 8.42 3.92
C LYS A 27 18.63 8.85 2.95
N ILE A 28 17.43 8.27 3.08
CA ILE A 28 16.27 8.65 2.25
C ILE A 28 15.86 10.11 2.50
N LYS A 29 15.84 10.57 3.75
CA LYS A 29 15.53 11.97 4.08
C LYS A 29 16.45 12.96 3.37
N GLN A 30 17.71 12.60 3.14
CA GLN A 30 18.69 13.48 2.48
C GLN A 30 18.43 13.67 0.98
N ILE A 31 17.75 12.72 0.32
CA ILE A 31 17.44 12.81 -1.11
C ILE A 31 16.04 13.39 -1.39
N MET A 32 15.21 13.55 -0.36
CA MET A 32 13.85 14.08 -0.49
C MET A 32 13.89 15.54 -0.97
N PRO A 33 12.99 15.94 -1.88
CA PRO A 33 12.86 17.34 -2.27
C PRO A 33 12.31 18.18 -1.10
N GLN A 34 12.47 19.50 -1.17
CA GLN A 34 11.94 20.39 -0.12
C GLN A 34 10.41 20.36 -0.03
N PHE A 35 9.72 20.12 -1.15
CA PHE A 35 8.27 20.03 -1.20
C PHE A 35 7.82 19.09 -2.32
N ILE A 36 6.58 18.62 -2.22
CA ILE A 36 5.88 17.80 -3.22
C ILE A 36 4.41 18.24 -3.33
N PHE A 37 3.69 17.70 -4.31
CA PHE A 37 2.23 17.81 -4.41
C PHE A 37 1.57 16.49 -4.03
N ASN A 38 0.48 16.53 -3.25
CA ASN A 38 -0.14 15.34 -2.69
C ASN A 38 -1.02 14.56 -3.68
N PRO A 39 -1.04 13.22 -3.66
CA PRO A 39 0.09 12.36 -3.33
C PRO A 39 1.19 12.50 -4.40
N HIS A 40 2.41 12.13 -4.05
CA HIS A 40 3.54 12.16 -4.99
C HIS A 40 4.23 10.81 -5.07
N THR A 41 4.57 10.42 -6.29
CA THR A 41 5.47 9.30 -6.54
C THR A 41 6.82 9.84 -6.97
N PHE A 42 7.84 9.50 -6.21
CA PHE A 42 9.23 9.83 -6.46
C PHE A 42 9.98 8.58 -6.91
N LEU A 43 10.73 8.68 -8.00
CA LEU A 43 11.57 7.61 -8.54
C LEU A 43 13.03 7.99 -8.33
N PRO A 44 13.74 7.34 -7.38
CA PRO A 44 15.15 7.62 -7.14
C PRO A 44 16.00 7.34 -8.39
N SER A 45 16.96 8.20 -8.69
CA SER A 45 17.95 7.94 -9.74
C SER A 45 18.99 6.92 -9.29
N ASP A 46 19.75 6.36 -10.24
CA ASP A 46 20.86 5.44 -9.92
C ASP A 46 21.88 6.09 -8.98
N GLU A 47 22.17 7.38 -9.14
CA GLU A 47 23.07 8.11 -8.24
C GLU A 47 22.51 8.18 -6.80
N GLN A 48 21.20 8.39 -6.65
CA GLN A 48 20.56 8.43 -5.35
C GLN A 48 20.51 7.04 -4.70
N ASN A 49 20.18 6.00 -5.46
CA ASN A 49 20.21 4.62 -4.99
C ASN A 49 21.62 4.19 -4.57
N ASN A 50 22.66 4.61 -5.31
CA ASN A 50 24.06 4.39 -4.94
C ASN A 50 24.42 5.07 -3.61
N LYS A 51 23.96 6.31 -3.38
CA LYS A 51 24.17 7.02 -2.10
C LYS A 51 23.43 6.34 -0.94
N ILE A 52 22.22 5.83 -1.19
CA ILE A 52 21.45 5.11 -0.18
C ILE A 52 22.10 3.75 0.15
N GLY A 53 22.68 3.10 -0.87
CA GLY A 53 23.20 1.73 -0.77
C GLY A 53 22.13 0.65 -0.91
N ARG A 54 20.94 1.02 -1.42
CA ARG A 54 19.80 0.12 -1.66
C ARG A 54 19.17 0.49 -3.00
N ASN A 55 18.68 -0.52 -3.71
CA ASN A 55 17.88 -0.27 -4.90
C ASN A 55 16.42 0.00 -4.51
N ILE A 56 16.07 1.28 -4.43
CA ILE A 56 14.69 1.74 -4.23
C ILE A 56 14.10 2.05 -5.60
N LEU A 57 13.02 1.35 -5.93
CA LEU A 57 12.35 1.50 -7.22
C LEU A 57 11.29 2.59 -7.20
N ARG A 58 10.64 2.81 -6.04
CA ARG A 58 9.56 3.80 -5.88
C ARG A 58 9.48 4.30 -4.45
N ILE A 59 9.29 5.60 -4.28
CA ILE A 59 8.90 6.21 -3.01
C ILE A 59 7.55 6.90 -3.22
N PHE A 60 6.51 6.41 -2.55
CA PHE A 60 5.18 7.01 -2.59
C PHE A 60 4.94 7.80 -1.30
N ILE A 61 4.48 9.03 -1.42
CA ILE A 61 4.28 9.95 -0.30
C ILE A 61 2.85 10.46 -0.32
N GLU A 62 2.14 10.25 0.77
CA GLU A 62 0.77 10.73 0.95
C GLU A 62 0.60 11.40 2.31
N CYS A 63 -0.21 12.46 2.31
CA CYS A 63 -0.78 13.04 3.52
C CYS A 63 -2.31 12.97 3.41
N LEU A 64 -2.93 12.07 4.19
CA LEU A 64 -4.36 11.81 4.15
C LEU A 64 -5.23 13.02 4.54
N ASP A 65 -4.66 14.02 5.21
CA ASP A 65 -5.35 15.26 5.63
C ASP A 65 -5.34 16.37 4.60
N LYS A 66 -4.56 16.18 3.54
CA LYS A 66 -4.35 17.19 2.53
C LYS A 66 -5.11 16.76 1.28
N SER A 67 -5.81 17.70 0.65
CA SER A 67 -6.47 17.44 -0.62
C SER A 67 -5.44 17.00 -1.67
N ARG A 68 -5.87 16.19 -2.63
CA ARG A 68 -5.06 15.88 -3.80
C ARG A 68 -4.67 17.17 -4.53
N GLY A 69 -3.46 17.21 -5.07
CA GLY A 69 -2.85 18.38 -5.70
C GLY A 69 -2.34 19.45 -4.73
N SER A 70 -2.58 19.35 -3.43
CA SER A 70 -2.09 20.37 -2.50
C SER A 70 -0.59 20.23 -2.23
N ARG A 71 0.08 21.37 -2.04
CA ARG A 71 1.51 21.42 -1.71
C ARG A 71 1.75 20.90 -0.28
N ILE A 72 2.78 20.07 -0.15
CA ILE A 72 3.27 19.51 1.09
C ILE A 72 4.76 19.84 1.20
N ASP A 73 5.13 20.67 2.17
CA ASP A 73 6.54 20.90 2.48
C ASP A 73 7.09 19.72 3.32
N LEU A 74 8.24 19.18 2.93
CA LEU A 74 8.90 18.04 3.55
C LEU A 74 9.99 18.50 4.52
N THR A 75 9.59 19.33 5.50
CA THR A 75 10.48 19.80 6.59
C THR A 75 11.01 18.62 7.40
N THR A 76 12.20 18.75 8.00
CA THR A 76 12.80 17.74 8.88
C THR A 76 11.85 17.20 9.94
N GLU A 77 11.15 18.07 10.67
CA GLU A 77 10.16 17.69 11.69
C GLU A 77 9.06 16.75 11.15
N ARG A 78 8.58 17.02 9.93
CA ARG A 78 7.54 16.21 9.29
C ARG A 78 8.04 14.86 8.84
N LEU A 79 9.26 14.80 8.33
CA LEU A 79 9.92 13.55 7.94
C LEU A 79 10.25 12.71 9.18
N ASP A 80 10.65 13.33 10.29
CA ASP A 80 10.92 12.64 11.55
C ASP A 80 9.64 12.07 12.17
N ALA A 81 8.51 12.77 12.04
CA ALA A 81 7.22 12.31 12.53
C ALA A 81 6.47 11.36 11.57
N ALA A 82 7.01 11.12 10.36
CA ALA A 82 6.36 10.31 9.33
C ALA A 82 6.30 8.82 9.72
N ASN A 83 5.35 8.10 9.12
CA ASN A 83 5.33 6.65 9.14
C ASN A 83 5.98 6.12 7.85
N TYR A 84 7.00 5.29 8.01
CA TYR A 84 7.72 4.66 6.90
C TYR A 84 7.29 3.20 6.77
N TYR A 85 7.02 2.78 5.54
CA TYR A 85 6.63 1.40 5.20
C TYR A 85 7.56 0.90 4.10
N PHE A 86 8.37 -0.11 4.43
CA PHE A 86 9.22 -0.78 3.47
C PHE A 86 8.54 -2.04 2.96
N TYR A 87 8.54 -2.24 1.65
CA TYR A 87 8.00 -3.46 1.07
C TYR A 87 8.77 -3.88 -0.19
N THR A 88 8.71 -5.18 -0.45
CA THR A 88 9.07 -5.83 -1.71
C THR A 88 7.78 -6.41 -2.31
N ALA A 89 7.63 -6.36 -3.62
CA ALA A 89 6.46 -6.88 -4.31
C ALA A 89 6.82 -8.18 -5.03
N ASN A 90 6.13 -9.28 -4.73
CA ASN A 90 6.33 -10.52 -5.47
C ASN A 90 5.81 -10.39 -6.91
N ASN A 91 6.31 -11.28 -7.77
CA ASN A 91 5.94 -11.36 -9.18
C ASN A 91 5.45 -12.76 -9.56
N TYR A 92 4.97 -13.54 -8.58
CA TYR A 92 4.46 -14.90 -8.81
C TYR A 92 3.15 -14.89 -9.59
N GLY A 93 2.41 -13.78 -9.49
CA GLY A 93 1.10 -13.60 -10.10
C GLY A 93 0.00 -14.38 -9.40
N GLU A 94 -1.13 -14.57 -10.09
CA GLU A 94 -2.26 -15.34 -9.59
C GLU A 94 -1.94 -16.84 -9.53
N MET A 95 -2.23 -17.45 -8.39
CA MET A 95 -2.23 -18.90 -8.23
C MET A 95 -3.65 -19.41 -8.36
N ALA A 96 -3.90 -20.26 -9.35
CA ALA A 96 -5.18 -20.92 -9.52
C ALA A 96 -5.30 -22.09 -8.55
N GLU A 97 -6.37 -22.11 -7.75
CA GLU A 97 -6.76 -23.29 -6.98
C GLU A 97 -7.84 -24.05 -7.76
N GLU A 98 -7.48 -25.26 -8.20
CA GLU A 98 -8.34 -26.14 -8.97
C GLU A 98 -9.34 -26.86 -8.05
N VAL A 99 -10.61 -26.88 -8.45
CA VAL A 99 -11.62 -27.68 -7.75
C VAL A 99 -11.59 -29.07 -8.37
N ALA A 100 -11.01 -30.04 -7.66
CA ALA A 100 -11.06 -31.42 -8.09
C ALA A 100 -12.48 -31.95 -7.95
N GLU A 101 -13.22 -32.06 -9.05
CA GLU A 101 -14.48 -32.80 -9.09
C GLU A 101 -14.19 -34.28 -8.83
N LYS A 102 -14.48 -34.74 -7.61
CA LYS A 102 -14.49 -36.17 -7.29
C LYS A 102 -15.73 -36.80 -7.89
N GLU A 103 -15.78 -36.99 -9.20
CA GLU A 103 -16.57 -38.03 -9.87
C GLU A 103 -16.40 -37.96 -11.41
N ASN A 104 -15.53 -38.83 -11.94
CA ASN A 104 -15.68 -39.51 -13.23
C ASN A 104 -15.79 -38.69 -14.52
N ASN A 105 -15.01 -37.63 -14.74
CA ASN A 105 -14.75 -37.16 -16.10
C ASN A 105 -13.26 -36.80 -16.28
N GLU A 106 -12.57 -37.59 -17.12
CA GLU A 106 -11.28 -37.21 -17.68
C GLU A 106 -11.49 -36.02 -18.63
N GLY A 107 -11.14 -34.82 -18.19
CA GLY A 107 -11.05 -33.64 -19.06
C GLY A 107 -11.99 -32.51 -18.64
N ASP A 108 -11.64 -31.81 -17.57
CA ASP A 108 -11.50 -30.36 -17.52
C ASP A 108 -11.37 -29.95 -16.05
N SER A 109 -10.16 -29.56 -15.65
CA SER A 109 -9.94 -28.92 -14.36
C SER A 109 -10.56 -27.51 -14.41
N GLN A 110 -11.58 -27.25 -13.58
CA GLN A 110 -12.15 -25.91 -13.45
C GLN A 110 -11.44 -25.16 -12.33
N VAL A 111 -10.84 -24.01 -12.68
CA VAL A 111 -10.29 -23.06 -11.70
C VAL A 111 -11.45 -22.45 -10.93
N GLY A 112 -11.51 -22.71 -9.62
CA GLY A 112 -12.58 -22.22 -8.76
C GLY A 112 -12.20 -20.99 -7.94
N THR A 113 -10.90 -20.72 -7.75
CA THR A 113 -10.42 -19.58 -6.97
C THR A 113 -9.06 -19.11 -7.48
N PHE A 114 -8.85 -17.80 -7.42
CA PHE A 114 -7.55 -17.17 -7.64
C PHE A 114 -7.01 -16.65 -6.32
N GLN A 115 -5.74 -16.95 -6.04
CA GLN A 115 -5.03 -16.51 -4.85
C GLN A 115 -3.83 -15.66 -5.22
N TRP A 116 -3.64 -14.56 -4.49
CA TRP A 116 -2.46 -13.70 -4.60
C TRP A 116 -1.71 -13.66 -3.27
N GLU A 117 -0.39 -13.73 -3.35
CA GLU A 117 0.47 -13.37 -2.22
C GLU A 117 0.66 -11.84 -2.22
N LEU A 118 0.53 -11.20 -1.05
CA LEU A 118 0.68 -9.75 -0.93
C LEU A 118 2.00 -9.38 -0.22
N PRO A 119 2.65 -8.26 -0.59
CA PRO A 119 2.32 -7.38 -1.73
C PRO A 119 2.73 -8.00 -3.08
N THR A 120 1.91 -7.81 -4.12
CA THR A 120 2.19 -8.27 -5.50
C THR A 120 2.32 -7.08 -6.45
N ILE A 121 3.15 -7.23 -7.48
CA ILE A 121 3.36 -6.21 -8.52
C ILE A 121 2.09 -5.91 -9.32
N GLU A 122 1.16 -6.87 -9.46
CA GLU A 122 -0.08 -6.70 -10.22
C GLU A 122 -1.01 -5.62 -9.64
N PHE A 123 -0.91 -5.36 -8.34
CA PHE A 123 -1.73 -4.37 -7.64
C PHE A 123 -0.98 -3.06 -7.37
N GLU A 124 0.28 -2.93 -7.79
CA GLU A 124 1.01 -1.67 -7.66
C GLU A 124 0.35 -0.57 -8.51
N GLY A 125 0.15 0.62 -7.93
CA GLY A 125 -0.50 1.73 -8.64
C GLY A 125 -2.02 1.64 -8.71
N PHE A 126 -2.61 0.47 -8.42
CA PHE A 126 -4.05 0.25 -8.57
C PHE A 126 -4.86 1.24 -7.72
N TRP A 127 -4.48 1.38 -6.43
CA TRP A 127 -5.16 2.28 -5.49
C TRP A 127 -5.06 3.77 -5.88
N GLU A 128 -3.93 4.18 -6.44
CA GLU A 128 -3.70 5.55 -6.89
C GLU A 128 -4.57 5.90 -8.10
N ASN A 129 -4.74 4.94 -9.01
CA ASN A 129 -5.48 5.07 -10.27
C ASN A 129 -7.01 5.05 -10.09
N LEU A 130 -7.52 4.56 -8.96
CA LEU A 130 -8.94 4.65 -8.62
C LEU A 130 -9.30 6.10 -8.26
N ILE A 131 -9.88 6.85 -9.19
CA ILE A 131 -10.30 8.24 -8.99
C ILE A 131 -11.80 8.28 -8.67
N TYR A 132 -12.13 8.83 -7.50
CA TYR A 132 -13.49 9.08 -7.07
C TYR A 132 -13.68 10.58 -6.84
N GLU A 133 -14.93 11.03 -6.86
CA GLU A 133 -15.28 12.41 -6.53
C GLU A 133 -14.85 12.77 -5.10
N ILE A 134 -14.44 14.02 -4.90
CA ILE A 134 -13.77 14.48 -3.68
C ILE A 134 -14.72 14.50 -2.48
N ASP A 135 -15.98 14.87 -2.70
CA ASP A 135 -16.94 15.15 -1.63
C ASP A 135 -17.48 13.88 -0.94
N ASP A 136 -17.28 12.70 -1.55
CA ASP A 136 -17.53 11.41 -0.91
C ASP A 136 -16.52 10.34 -1.39
N CYS A 137 -15.23 10.54 -1.11
CA CYS A 137 -14.20 9.59 -1.53
C CYS A 137 -14.29 8.27 -0.70
N PRO A 138 -14.72 7.14 -1.30
CA PRO A 138 -14.87 5.87 -0.59
C PRO A 138 -13.52 5.33 -0.12
N LYS A 139 -12.41 5.70 -0.78
CA LYS A 139 -11.05 5.29 -0.40
C LYS A 139 -10.72 5.68 1.04
N SER A 140 -10.92 6.94 1.39
CA SER A 140 -10.62 7.44 2.73
C SER A 140 -11.51 6.79 3.79
N LYS A 141 -12.80 6.58 3.50
CA LYS A 141 -13.74 5.88 4.39
C LYS A 141 -13.29 4.43 4.62
N LEU A 142 -12.94 3.73 3.55
CA LEU A 142 -12.50 2.33 3.57
C LEU A 142 -11.18 2.17 4.36
N THR A 143 -10.18 2.99 4.08
CA THR A 143 -8.88 2.95 4.78
C THR A 143 -9.05 3.23 6.28
N ASN A 144 -9.87 4.21 6.64
CA ASN A 144 -10.15 4.53 8.05
C ASN A 144 -10.90 3.39 8.76
N PHE A 145 -11.87 2.78 8.09
CA PHE A 145 -12.59 1.62 8.60
C PHE A 145 -11.64 0.44 8.84
N ILE A 146 -10.81 0.08 7.86
CA ILE A 146 -9.84 -1.03 7.99
C ILE A 146 -8.82 -0.72 9.09
N SER A 147 -8.27 0.50 9.16
CA SER A 147 -7.31 0.89 10.20
C SER A 147 -7.90 0.76 11.60
N THR A 148 -9.12 1.24 11.80
CA THR A 148 -9.83 1.18 13.09
C THR A 148 -10.20 -0.27 13.45
N SER A 149 -10.65 -1.04 12.46
CA SER A 149 -10.91 -2.46 12.61
C SER A 149 -9.65 -3.25 12.94
N LEU A 150 -8.50 -2.97 12.34
CA LEU A 150 -7.27 -3.65 12.74
C LEU A 150 -6.85 -3.26 14.17
N LYS A 151 -7.04 -1.99 14.55
CA LYS A 151 -6.75 -1.52 15.92
C LYS A 151 -7.58 -2.24 16.98
N PHE A 152 -8.92 -2.29 16.90
CA PHE A 152 -9.64 -3.04 17.95
C PHE A 152 -9.42 -4.55 17.88
N ALA A 153 -8.99 -5.11 16.73
CA ALA A 153 -8.60 -6.54 16.66
C ALA A 153 -7.38 -6.76 17.55
N ARG A 154 -6.37 -5.90 17.38
CA ARG A 154 -5.11 -5.94 18.12
C ARG A 154 -5.32 -5.73 19.62
N PHE A 155 -6.29 -4.91 20.01
CA PHE A 155 -6.63 -4.70 21.44
C PHE A 155 -7.59 -5.75 22.00
N GLY A 156 -8.02 -6.74 21.22
CA GLY A 156 -8.87 -7.84 21.70
C GLY A 156 -10.23 -7.36 22.21
N VAL A 157 -10.79 -6.30 21.63
CA VAL A 157 -12.10 -5.76 22.07
C VAL A 157 -13.18 -6.82 21.90
N ASP A 158 -13.99 -7.02 22.94
CA ASP A 158 -15.06 -8.01 22.95
C ASP A 158 -16.13 -7.65 21.89
N PRO A 159 -16.35 -8.52 20.87
CA PRO A 159 -17.33 -8.28 19.83
C PRO A 159 -18.77 -8.26 20.34
N LYS A 160 -19.05 -8.73 21.57
CA LYS A 160 -20.36 -8.64 22.22
C LYS A 160 -20.64 -7.26 22.79
N ILE A 161 -19.60 -6.51 23.14
CA ILE A 161 -19.71 -5.13 23.66
C ILE A 161 -19.69 -4.13 22.49
N LEU A 162 -18.83 -4.39 21.50
CA LEU A 162 -18.74 -3.58 20.29
C LEU A 162 -18.84 -4.49 19.06
N SER A 163 -20.02 -4.51 18.46
CA SER A 163 -20.28 -5.33 17.27
C SER A 163 -19.29 -5.00 16.16
N ARG A 164 -18.65 -6.04 15.62
CA ARG A 164 -17.71 -5.93 14.53
C ARG A 164 -17.92 -7.04 13.52
N ASN A 165 -18.46 -6.68 12.36
CA ASN A 165 -18.44 -7.53 11.19
C ASN A 165 -17.24 -7.15 10.32
N HIS A 166 -16.40 -8.11 9.97
CA HIS A 166 -15.30 -7.91 9.01
C HIS A 166 -15.79 -7.95 7.54
N LEU A 167 -17.10 -7.82 7.33
CA LEU A 167 -17.73 -7.81 6.01
C LEU A 167 -17.79 -6.37 5.50
N ILE A 168 -17.28 -6.17 4.29
CA ILE A 168 -17.39 -4.90 3.56
C ILE A 168 -18.20 -5.19 2.30
N LEU A 169 -19.28 -4.42 2.10
CA LEU A 169 -20.09 -4.47 0.89
C LEU A 169 -19.83 -3.21 0.08
N LEU A 170 -19.24 -3.37 -1.10
CA LEU A 170 -19.07 -2.28 -2.09
C LEU A 170 -20.13 -2.50 -3.18
N ASN A 171 -20.98 -1.52 -3.40
CA ASN A 171 -21.98 -1.52 -4.47
C ASN A 171 -21.87 -0.25 -5.32
N GLY A 172 -22.29 -0.34 -6.58
CA GLY A 172 -22.23 0.76 -7.53
C GLY A 172 -23.08 0.47 -8.76
N ILE A 173 -23.43 1.53 -9.49
CA ILE A 173 -24.20 1.44 -10.72
C ILE A 173 -23.21 1.48 -11.89
N PHE A 174 -23.28 0.50 -12.80
CA PHE A 174 -22.58 0.56 -14.08
C PHE A 174 -23.47 1.25 -15.11
N TYR A 175 -23.11 2.47 -15.52
CA TYR A 175 -23.69 3.09 -16.71
C TYR A 175 -22.90 2.62 -17.93
N LEU A 176 -23.49 1.74 -18.74
CA LEU A 176 -23.02 1.48 -20.10
C LEU A 176 -23.43 2.70 -20.95
N ASN A 177 -22.45 3.50 -21.37
CA ASN A 177 -22.62 4.49 -22.43
C ASN A 177 -22.44 3.83 -23.80
#